data_AF-A0A9P3CRM1-F1
#
_entry.id   AF-A0A9P3CRM1-F1
#
_cell.length_a   1.000
_cell.length_b   1.000
_cell.length_c   1.000
_cell.angle_alpha   90.00
_cell.angle_beta   90.00
_cell.angle_gamma   90.00
#
_symmetry.space_group_name_H-M   'P 1'
#
loop_
_entity.id
_entity.type
_entity.pdbx_description
1 polymer ?
#
loop_
_entity_poly.entity_id
_entity_poly.type
_entity_poly.pdbx_seq_one_letter_code
_entity_poly.pdbx_strand_id
1 'polypeptide(L)'
;MASNFTLQVNCSSAPQTARTDAGVAGAGILIAFIITAGLALILSAFIVFSEIRGRTSRNITRKILSGLSDQMIVEGIAIQVVALARIYSTIPYHFFIVWMLSLLSTATNFAALLALVQDLKRDWVLRWLRQFAMFVNMALGITMGIFVLKTNIDNLAPTLPMACVWQAHQKDADAQGNKTLSVVGTIVVIAVTCVIFVLGTWYLHLRKQIWGKTVRIISLVVLMGMAIAVTVRVILIAQGLGGTPSVDLADKGETEWSFGQLLTLMLLILPFVSALELLRGQMAVPRADAQCDSDQVPLTGGHGAELKPVSDNRYTYQPNPIFRS
;
A
#
# COMPACT_ATOMS: atom_id res chain seq x y z
N MET A 1 -9.85 -38.01 22.58
CA MET A 1 -8.75 -38.27 21.63
C MET A 1 -8.80 -37.15 20.58
N ALA A 2 -8.33 -35.96 20.96
CA ALA A 2 -8.21 -34.83 20.04
C ALA A 2 -6.75 -34.80 19.58
N SER A 3 -6.54 -35.13 18.31
CA SER A 3 -5.27 -34.99 17.63
C SER A 3 -4.91 -33.51 17.56
N ASN A 4 -4.12 -33.05 18.53
CA ASN A 4 -3.41 -31.78 18.45
C ASN A 4 -2.47 -31.84 17.25
N PHE A 5 -2.93 -31.38 16.10
CA PHE A 5 -2.06 -31.07 14.97
C PHE A 5 -1.33 -29.75 15.27
N THR A 6 -0.55 -29.74 16.36
CA THR A 6 0.47 -28.70 16.55
C THR A 6 1.56 -29.03 15.56
N LEU A 7 1.62 -28.26 14.49
CA LEU A 7 2.76 -28.22 13.57
C LEU A 7 3.95 -27.70 14.41
N GLN A 8 4.60 -28.61 15.16
CA GLN A 8 5.68 -28.27 16.08
C GLN A 8 6.92 -27.94 15.27
N VAL A 9 7.24 -26.66 15.24
CA VAL A 9 8.49 -26.17 14.67
C VAL A 9 9.55 -26.20 15.76
N ASN A 10 10.73 -26.74 15.45
CA ASN A 10 11.84 -26.74 16.41
C ASN A 10 12.41 -25.33 16.54
N CYS A 11 12.02 -24.63 17.61
CA CYS A 11 12.48 -23.28 17.93
C CYS A 11 13.72 -23.26 18.85
N SER A 12 14.19 -24.44 19.30
CA SER A 12 15.27 -24.54 20.30
C SER A 12 16.67 -24.42 19.69
N SER A 13 16.83 -24.76 18.41
CA SER A 13 18.10 -24.74 17.70
C SER A 13 17.95 -24.03 16.35
N ALA A 14 18.51 -22.82 16.25
CA ALA A 14 18.52 -22.04 15.03
C ALA A 14 19.51 -22.64 14.00
N PRO A 15 19.08 -22.91 12.76
CA PRO A 15 20.00 -23.34 11.71
C PRO A 15 20.99 -22.22 11.36
N GLN A 16 22.18 -22.58 10.87
CA GLN A 16 23.21 -21.61 10.50
C GLN A 16 22.81 -20.74 9.29
N THR A 17 22.08 -21.34 8.35
CA THR A 17 21.60 -20.66 7.15
C THR A 17 20.09 -20.79 7.02
N ALA A 18 19.46 -19.81 6.39
CA ALA A 18 18.04 -19.84 6.06
C ALA A 18 17.83 -19.95 4.54
N ARG A 19 16.70 -20.56 4.13
CA ARG A 19 16.30 -20.65 2.72
C ARG A 19 15.67 -19.34 2.26
N THR A 20 15.91 -18.98 1.00
CA THR A 20 15.25 -17.82 0.40
C THR A 20 13.76 -18.07 0.09
N ASP A 21 12.96 -17.00 0.09
CA ASP A 21 11.58 -16.96 -0.38
C ASP A 21 11.42 -15.91 -1.50
N ALA A 22 11.71 -16.35 -2.73
CA ALA A 22 11.58 -15.55 -3.93
C ALA A 22 10.13 -15.16 -4.28
N GLY A 23 9.14 -15.82 -3.67
CA GLY A 23 7.72 -15.49 -3.85
C GLY A 23 7.31 -14.24 -3.07
N VAL A 24 8.16 -13.75 -2.18
CA VAL A 24 7.86 -12.65 -1.27
C VAL A 24 8.93 -11.56 -1.34
N ALA A 25 10.22 -11.94 -1.35
CA ALA A 25 11.35 -11.02 -1.47
C ALA A 25 12.05 -11.07 -2.85
N GLY A 26 11.40 -11.67 -3.84
CA GLY A 26 11.95 -11.79 -5.19
C GLY A 26 12.12 -10.45 -5.91
N ALA A 27 13.17 -10.34 -6.73
CA ALA A 27 13.52 -9.12 -7.45
C ALA A 27 12.33 -8.48 -8.19
N GLY A 28 11.57 -9.26 -8.97
CA GLY A 28 10.45 -8.69 -9.74
C GLY A 28 9.29 -8.16 -8.89
N ILE A 29 9.01 -8.76 -7.73
CA ILE A 29 7.99 -8.26 -6.80
C ILE A 29 8.45 -6.92 -6.21
N LEU A 30 9.70 -6.84 -5.77
CA LEU A 30 10.26 -5.61 -5.20
C LEU A 30 10.26 -4.48 -6.24
N ILE A 31 10.71 -4.76 -7.46
CA ILE A 31 10.71 -3.78 -8.56
C ILE A 31 9.29 -3.33 -8.89
N ALA A 32 8.32 -4.25 -8.96
CA ALA A 32 6.93 -3.92 -9.24
C ALA A 32 6.34 -2.96 -8.18
N PHE A 33 6.54 -3.25 -6.90
CA PHE A 33 6.09 -2.40 -5.80
C PHE A 33 6.75 -1.01 -5.84
N ILE A 34 8.07 -0.95 -6.05
CA ILE A 34 8.83 0.31 -6.07
C ILE A 34 8.38 1.18 -7.25
N ILE A 35 8.24 0.61 -8.45
CA ILE A 35 7.82 1.37 -9.64
C ILE A 35 6.36 1.83 -9.47
N THR A 36 5.45 0.95 -9.04
CA THR A 36 4.03 1.28 -8.83
C THR A 36 3.88 2.42 -7.83
N ALA A 37 4.56 2.32 -6.69
CA ALA A 37 4.55 3.35 -5.66
C ALA A 37 5.15 4.67 -6.15
N GLY A 38 6.31 4.61 -6.82
CA GLY A 38 6.96 5.79 -7.38
C GLY A 38 6.08 6.53 -8.38
N LEU A 39 5.49 5.82 -9.34
CA LEU A 39 4.57 6.40 -10.32
C LEU A 39 3.33 6.99 -9.65
N ALA A 40 2.69 6.26 -8.73
CA ALA A 40 1.50 6.73 -8.06
C ALA A 40 1.77 7.97 -7.19
N LEU A 41 2.91 8.04 -6.50
CA LEU A 41 3.29 9.22 -5.71
C LEU A 41 3.63 10.43 -6.59
N ILE A 42 4.33 10.22 -7.71
CA ILE A 42 4.62 11.29 -8.68
C ILE A 42 3.31 11.83 -9.30
N LEU A 43 2.39 10.95 -9.69
CA LEU A 43 1.10 11.38 -10.25
C LEU A 43 0.22 12.06 -9.19
N SER A 44 0.24 11.58 -7.94
CA SER A 44 -0.45 12.23 -6.82
C SER A 44 0.08 13.65 -6.61
N ALA A 45 1.41 13.81 -6.61
CA ALA A 45 2.04 15.12 -6.52
C ALA A 45 1.65 16.02 -7.69
N PHE A 46 1.75 15.53 -8.92
CA PHE A 46 1.39 16.28 -10.11
C PHE A 46 -0.06 16.78 -10.06
N ILE A 47 -1.02 15.93 -9.68
CA ILE A 47 -2.43 16.29 -9.55
C ILE A 47 -2.60 17.40 -8.50
N VAL A 48 -2.09 17.18 -7.28
CA VAL A 48 -2.22 18.16 -6.18
C VAL A 48 -1.61 19.51 -6.56
N PHE A 49 -0.39 19.54 -7.13
CA PHE A 49 0.25 20.78 -7.57
C PHE A 49 -0.49 21.45 -8.72
N SER A 50 -1.03 20.68 -9.67
CA SER A 50 -1.79 21.24 -10.80
C SER A 50 -3.05 21.96 -10.34
N GLU A 51 -3.79 21.36 -9.41
CA GLU A 51 -5.01 21.94 -8.84
C GLU A 51 -4.72 23.19 -8.00
N ILE A 52 -3.62 23.18 -7.22
CA ILE A 52 -3.19 24.36 -6.46
C ILE A 52 -2.88 25.53 -7.41
N ARG A 53 -2.29 25.25 -8.57
CA ARG A 53 -1.99 26.24 -9.62
C ARG A 53 -3.23 26.65 -10.44
N GLY A 54 -4.42 26.16 -10.10
CA GLY A 54 -5.66 26.44 -10.83
C GLY A 54 -5.70 25.80 -12.22
N ARG A 55 -4.85 24.81 -12.49
CA ARG A 55 -4.89 24.02 -13.73
C ARG A 55 -5.77 22.81 -13.53
N THR A 56 -6.69 22.59 -14.45
CA THR A 56 -7.47 21.35 -14.50
C THR A 56 -6.55 20.17 -14.77
N SER A 57 -6.44 19.27 -13.80
CA SER A 57 -5.73 18.01 -13.98
C SER A 57 -6.41 17.15 -15.05
N ARG A 58 -5.63 16.49 -15.90
CA ARG A 58 -6.15 15.66 -16.98
C ARG A 58 -6.83 14.41 -16.41
N ASN A 59 -8.03 14.09 -16.90
CA ASN A 59 -8.77 12.85 -16.57
C ASN A 59 -7.91 11.58 -16.70
N ILE A 60 -6.99 11.58 -17.66
CA ILE A 60 -6.05 10.48 -17.91
C ILE A 60 -5.15 10.24 -16.69
N THR A 61 -4.55 11.29 -16.13
CA THR A 61 -3.64 11.17 -14.99
C THR A 61 -4.36 10.65 -13.75
N ARG A 62 -5.59 11.12 -13.52
CA ARG A 62 -6.45 10.62 -12.45
C ARG A 62 -6.81 9.14 -12.63
N LYS A 63 -7.12 8.73 -13.86
CA LYS A 63 -7.44 7.34 -14.18
C LYS A 63 -6.25 6.40 -13.98
N ILE A 64 -5.06 6.78 -14.42
CA ILE A 64 -3.82 6.02 -14.19
C ILE A 64 -3.57 5.90 -12.68
N LEU A 65 -3.65 7.01 -11.94
CA LEU A 65 -3.44 7.00 -10.49
C LEU A 65 -4.45 6.10 -9.77
N SER A 66 -5.72 6.12 -10.19
CA SER A 66 -6.74 5.21 -9.63
C SER A 66 -6.32 3.76 -9.83
N GLY A 67 -5.96 3.38 -11.05
CA GLY A 67 -5.57 2.00 -11.39
C GLY A 67 -4.31 1.53 -10.68
N LEU A 68 -3.27 2.37 -10.60
CA LEU A 68 -2.04 2.04 -9.85
C LEU A 68 -2.32 1.85 -8.36
N SER A 69 -3.17 2.70 -7.77
CA SER A 69 -3.58 2.55 -6.37
C SER A 69 -4.41 1.27 -6.14
N ASP A 70 -5.32 0.94 -7.06
CA ASP A 70 -6.12 -0.31 -7.01
C ASP A 70 -5.25 -1.56 -7.16
N GLN A 71 -4.20 -1.50 -7.97
CA GLN A 71 -3.22 -2.59 -8.06
C GLN A 71 -2.40 -2.71 -6.77
N MET A 72 -1.87 -1.59 -6.27
CA MET A 72 -1.01 -1.55 -5.08
C MET A 72 -1.72 -2.04 -3.81
N ILE A 73 -3.03 -1.78 -3.67
CA ILE A 73 -3.80 -2.25 -2.52
C ILE A 73 -4.04 -3.76 -2.57
N VAL A 74 -4.35 -4.31 -3.75
CA VAL A 74 -4.56 -5.75 -3.94
C VAL A 74 -3.26 -6.51 -3.74
N GLU A 75 -2.17 -6.05 -4.37
CA GLU A 75 -0.85 -6.65 -4.21
C GLU A 75 -0.37 -6.57 -2.75
N GLY A 76 -0.56 -5.41 -2.10
CA GLY A 76 -0.22 -5.21 -0.69
C GLY A 76 -0.96 -6.17 0.25
N ILE A 77 -2.27 -6.38 0.05
CA ILE A 77 -3.05 -7.36 0.84
C ILE A 77 -2.57 -8.77 0.53
N ALA A 78 -2.39 -9.12 -0.74
CA ALA A 78 -2.02 -10.47 -1.16
C ALA A 78 -0.69 -10.92 -0.54
N ILE A 79 0.35 -10.07 -0.60
CA ILE A 79 1.66 -10.43 -0.06
C ILE A 79 1.65 -10.56 1.47
N GLN A 80 0.89 -9.72 2.17
CA GLN A 80 0.71 -9.85 3.62
C GLN A 80 -0.03 -11.14 4.00
N VAL A 81 -1.09 -11.49 3.26
CA VAL A 81 -1.81 -12.74 3.48
C VAL A 81 -0.90 -13.95 3.24
N VAL A 82 -0.10 -13.95 2.18
CA VAL A 82 0.84 -15.04 1.88
C VAL A 82 1.88 -15.20 2.99
N ALA A 83 2.47 -14.10 3.46
CA ALA A 83 3.47 -14.14 4.53
C ALA A 83 2.88 -14.60 5.88
N LEU A 84 1.62 -14.25 6.19
CA LEU A 84 0.93 -14.80 7.37
C LEU A 84 0.54 -16.26 7.19
N ALA A 85 0.14 -16.68 5.99
CA ALA A 85 -0.20 -18.08 5.71
C ALA A 85 1.03 -18.99 5.81
N ARG A 86 2.22 -18.47 5.50
CA ARG A 86 3.51 -19.19 5.53
C ARG A 86 4.35 -18.90 6.78
N ILE A 87 3.72 -18.48 7.87
CA ILE A 87 4.40 -18.05 9.09
C ILE A 87 5.33 -19.11 9.72
N TYR A 88 5.09 -20.38 9.46
CA TYR A 88 5.90 -21.51 9.92
C TYR A 88 7.20 -21.72 9.12
N SER A 89 7.31 -21.12 7.93
CA SER A 89 8.50 -21.24 7.06
C SER A 89 9.18 -19.90 6.78
N THR A 90 8.46 -18.79 6.90
CA THR A 90 9.00 -17.45 6.62
C THR A 90 9.84 -16.96 7.80
N ILE A 91 11.09 -16.58 7.53
CA ILE A 91 12.01 -15.99 8.51
C ILE A 91 11.74 -14.49 8.74
N PRO A 92 12.18 -13.91 9.87
CA PRO A 92 12.03 -12.49 10.20
C PRO A 92 12.46 -11.52 9.10
N TYR A 93 13.52 -11.84 8.35
CA TYR A 93 14.02 -11.00 7.26
C TYR A 93 12.98 -10.81 6.14
N HIS A 94 12.41 -11.89 5.59
CA HIS A 94 11.37 -11.80 4.56
C HIS A 94 10.10 -11.13 5.10
N PHE A 95 9.74 -11.47 6.35
CA PHE A 95 8.58 -10.91 7.02
C PHE A 95 8.71 -9.39 7.19
N PHE A 96 9.92 -8.91 7.51
CA PHE A 96 10.23 -7.48 7.60
C PHE A 96 10.14 -6.78 6.24
N ILE A 97 10.61 -7.40 5.16
CA ILE A 97 10.46 -6.87 3.80
C ILE A 97 8.98 -6.71 3.45
N VAL A 98 8.15 -7.73 3.72
CA VAL A 98 6.69 -7.64 3.47
C VAL A 98 6.04 -6.52 4.26
N TRP A 99 6.42 -6.38 5.53
CA TRP A 99 5.91 -5.30 6.35
C TRP A 99 6.29 -3.93 5.78
N MET A 100 7.52 -3.76 5.29
CA MET A 100 7.95 -2.55 4.58
C MET A 100 7.16 -2.30 3.30
N LEU A 101 6.91 -3.33 2.48
CA LEU A 101 6.08 -3.21 1.28
C LEU A 101 4.62 -2.84 1.60
N SER A 102 4.09 -3.30 2.73
CA SER A 102 2.77 -2.89 3.24
C SER A 102 2.73 -1.41 3.61
N LEU A 103 3.79 -0.88 4.23
CA LEU A 103 3.92 0.56 4.51
C LEU A 103 3.99 1.39 3.22
N LEU A 104 4.70 0.89 2.20
CA LEU A 104 4.76 1.52 0.89
C LEU A 104 3.40 1.52 0.18
N SER A 105 2.65 0.41 0.26
CA SER A 105 1.27 0.30 -0.23
C SER A 105 0.35 1.28 0.49
N THR A 106 0.49 1.38 1.81
CA THR A 106 -0.25 2.35 2.63
C THR A 106 0.05 3.79 2.20
N ALA A 107 1.33 4.16 2.07
CA ALA A 107 1.75 5.49 1.65
C ALA A 107 1.11 5.90 0.31
N THR A 108 1.18 4.98 -0.65
CA THR A 108 0.70 5.14 -2.01
C THR A 108 -0.81 5.33 -2.05
N ASN A 109 -1.54 4.48 -1.33
CA ASN A 109 -2.99 4.52 -1.27
C ASN A 109 -3.50 5.80 -0.59
N PHE A 110 -2.87 6.24 0.50
CA PHE A 110 -3.21 7.52 1.13
C PHE A 110 -2.91 8.72 0.23
N ALA A 111 -1.78 8.72 -0.48
CA ALA A 111 -1.46 9.78 -1.43
C ALA A 111 -2.50 9.85 -2.57
N ALA A 112 -2.92 8.69 -3.10
CA ALA A 112 -3.97 8.61 -4.11
C ALA A 112 -5.32 9.11 -3.60
N LEU A 113 -5.70 8.75 -2.36
CA LEU A 113 -6.94 9.24 -1.72
C LEU A 113 -6.94 10.77 -1.60
N LEU A 114 -5.82 11.37 -1.20
CA LEU A 114 -5.68 12.83 -1.09
C LEU A 114 -5.68 13.53 -2.45
N ALA A 115 -5.14 12.90 -3.49
CA ALA A 115 -5.15 13.43 -4.84
C ALA A 115 -6.53 13.32 -5.52
N LEU A 116 -7.26 12.24 -5.25
CA LEU A 116 -8.55 11.88 -5.89
C LEU A 116 -9.77 12.13 -4.98
N VAL A 117 -9.63 12.96 -3.95
CA VAL A 117 -10.67 13.15 -2.92
C VAL A 117 -12.01 13.61 -3.49
N GLN A 118 -12.00 14.42 -4.55
CA GLN A 118 -13.20 14.93 -5.21
C GLN A 118 -13.90 13.81 -6.00
N ASP A 119 -13.12 13.01 -6.75
CA ASP A 119 -13.61 11.87 -7.52
C ASP A 119 -14.27 10.82 -6.61
N LEU A 120 -13.64 10.51 -5.46
CA LEU A 120 -14.17 9.55 -4.49
C LEU A 120 -15.40 10.07 -3.73
N LYS A 121 -15.54 11.39 -3.55
CA LYS A 121 -16.74 11.96 -2.92
C LYS A 121 -17.98 11.85 -3.81
N ARG A 122 -17.80 11.81 -5.13
CA ARG A 122 -18.90 11.63 -6.09
C ARG A 122 -19.50 10.23 -6.02
N ASP A 123 -18.65 9.21 -5.96
CA ASP A 123 -19.06 7.81 -6.03
C ASP A 123 -18.89 7.10 -4.68
N TRP A 124 -19.96 7.08 -3.87
CA TRP A 124 -19.90 6.58 -2.49
C TRP A 124 -19.55 5.08 -2.38
N VAL A 125 -19.96 4.24 -3.35
CA VAL A 125 -19.67 2.79 -3.34
C VAL A 125 -18.18 2.53 -3.51
N LEU A 126 -17.55 3.15 -4.52
CA LEU A 126 -16.11 3.03 -4.77
C LEU A 126 -15.30 3.54 -3.59
N ARG A 127 -15.77 4.62 -2.95
CA ARG A 127 -15.20 5.17 -1.72
C ARG A 127 -15.20 4.15 -0.58
N TRP A 128 -16.33 3.49 -0.31
CA TRP A 128 -16.41 2.48 0.74
C TRP A 128 -15.59 1.24 0.45
N LEU A 129 -15.64 0.73 -0.79
CA LEU A 129 -14.83 -0.41 -1.21
C LEU A 129 -13.33 -0.13 -0.99
N ARG A 130 -12.86 1.03 -1.42
CA ARG A 130 -11.47 1.45 -1.26
C ARG A 130 -11.10 1.67 0.20
N GLN A 131 -11.95 2.33 0.98
CA GLN A 131 -11.71 2.55 2.41
C GLN A 131 -11.65 1.24 3.19
N PHE A 132 -12.53 0.29 2.86
CA PHE A 132 -12.53 -1.05 3.44
C PHE A 132 -11.26 -1.82 3.07
N ALA A 133 -10.86 -1.82 1.80
CA ALA A 133 -9.61 -2.45 1.39
C ALA A 133 -8.39 -1.80 2.08
N MET A 134 -8.38 -0.47 2.25
CA MET A 134 -7.29 0.22 2.96
C MET A 134 -7.27 -0.14 4.45
N PHE A 135 -8.45 -0.34 5.05
CA PHE A 135 -8.58 -0.81 6.42
C PHE A 135 -8.02 -2.23 6.58
N VAL A 136 -8.34 -3.15 5.66
CA VAL A 136 -7.80 -4.51 5.65
C VAL A 136 -6.28 -4.47 5.50
N ASN A 137 -5.74 -3.67 4.58
CA ASN A 137 -4.30 -3.50 4.40
C ASN A 137 -3.62 -2.99 5.68
N MET A 138 -4.22 -2.00 6.35
CA MET A 138 -3.73 -1.48 7.62
C MET A 138 -3.79 -2.53 8.74
N ALA A 139 -4.90 -3.25 8.88
CA ALA A 139 -5.06 -4.27 9.94
C ALA A 139 -4.04 -5.41 9.79
N LEU A 140 -3.82 -5.87 8.56
CA LEU A 140 -2.75 -6.83 8.25
C LEU A 140 -1.38 -6.22 8.56
N GLY A 141 -1.14 -4.96 8.20
CA GLY A 141 0.14 -4.27 8.46
C GLY A 141 0.44 -4.09 9.95
N ILE A 142 -0.57 -3.79 10.77
CA ILE A 142 -0.45 -3.74 12.24
C ILE A 142 -0.14 -5.12 12.78
N THR A 143 -0.83 -6.16 12.30
CA THR A 143 -0.57 -7.55 12.70
C THR A 143 0.89 -7.90 12.42
N MET A 144 1.36 -7.69 11.19
CA MET A 144 2.77 -7.87 10.82
C MET A 144 3.72 -7.05 11.71
N GLY A 145 3.38 -5.80 12.01
CA GLY A 145 4.16 -4.93 12.88
C GLY A 145 4.29 -5.47 14.31
N ILE A 146 3.23 -6.06 14.87
CA ILE A 146 3.27 -6.70 16.21
C ILE A 146 4.21 -7.90 16.21
N PHE A 147 4.17 -8.70 15.16
CA PHE A 147 5.10 -9.82 14.95
C PHE A 147 6.55 -9.33 14.91
N VAL A 148 6.86 -8.30 14.11
CA VAL A 148 8.20 -7.69 14.04
C VAL A 148 8.63 -7.09 15.39
N LEU A 149 7.71 -6.41 16.08
CA LEU A 149 7.98 -5.83 17.40
C LEU A 149 8.34 -6.91 18.42
N LYS A 150 7.58 -8.00 18.45
CA LYS A 150 7.81 -9.12 19.37
C LYS A 150 9.14 -9.82 19.09
N THR A 151 9.51 -9.98 17.82
CA THR A 151 10.84 -10.48 17.42
C THR A 151 11.97 -9.63 18.00
N ASN A 152 11.87 -8.30 17.92
CA ASN A 152 12.88 -7.39 18.46
C ASN A 152 12.91 -7.39 20.00
N ILE A 153 11.77 -7.54 20.67
CA ILE A 153 11.70 -7.56 22.14
C ILE A 153 12.29 -8.87 22.69
N ASP A 154 11.94 -10.00 22.09
CA ASP A 154 12.33 -11.32 22.60
C ASP A 154 13.71 -11.78 22.12
N ASN A 155 14.30 -11.08 21.15
CA ASN A 155 15.59 -11.40 20.52
C ASN A 155 15.57 -12.73 19.77
N LEU A 156 14.55 -12.96 18.96
CA LEU A 156 14.44 -14.20 18.19
C LEU A 156 15.63 -14.33 17.22
N ALA A 157 16.29 -15.49 17.21
CA ALA A 157 17.36 -15.76 16.26
C ALA A 157 16.89 -15.57 14.80
N PRO A 158 17.69 -14.93 13.94
CA PRO A 158 17.25 -14.41 12.65
C PRO A 158 16.90 -15.50 11.61
N THR A 159 17.43 -16.72 11.77
CA THR A 159 17.17 -17.87 10.89
C THR A 159 15.97 -18.71 11.32
N LEU A 160 15.40 -18.45 12.51
CA LEU A 160 14.20 -19.15 12.98
C LEU A 160 12.95 -18.63 12.25
N PRO A 161 11.95 -19.49 12.01
CA PRO A 161 10.70 -19.06 11.41
C PRO A 161 9.87 -18.21 12.37
N MET A 162 9.04 -17.35 11.79
CA MET A 162 8.28 -16.34 12.52
C MET A 162 7.26 -16.94 13.51
N ALA A 163 6.81 -18.19 13.30
CA ALA A 163 5.98 -18.91 14.26
C ALA A 163 6.64 -19.10 15.64
N CYS A 164 7.97 -19.10 15.73
CA CYS A 164 8.71 -19.28 16.98
C CYS A 164 8.61 -18.08 17.94
N VAL A 165 8.14 -16.93 17.46
CA VAL A 165 8.03 -15.69 18.25
C VAL A 165 7.11 -15.85 19.49
N TRP A 166 6.13 -16.76 19.45
CA TRP A 166 5.21 -17.03 20.57
C TRP A 166 5.58 -18.28 21.40
N GLN A 167 6.71 -18.90 21.10
CA GLN A 167 7.17 -20.12 21.78
C GLN A 167 8.49 -19.87 22.50
N ALA A 168 8.90 -20.81 23.36
CA ALA A 168 10.26 -20.80 23.87
C ALA A 168 11.23 -21.02 22.69
N HIS A 169 12.16 -20.10 22.49
CA HIS A 169 13.03 -20.09 21.34
C HIS A 169 14.47 -19.71 21.70
N GLN A 170 15.41 -20.07 20.83
CA GLN A 170 16.78 -19.62 20.93
C GLN A 170 16.87 -18.10 20.73
N LYS A 171 17.50 -17.44 21.70
CA LYS A 171 17.73 -16.00 21.67
C LYS A 171 19.10 -15.70 21.07
N ASP A 172 19.16 -14.68 20.23
CA ASP A 172 20.40 -14.15 19.71
C ASP A 172 20.47 -12.65 20.00
N ALA A 173 21.29 -12.30 21.00
CA ALA A 173 21.39 -10.94 21.48
C ALA A 173 22.17 -10.03 20.53
N ASP A 174 22.99 -10.59 19.65
CA ASP A 174 23.91 -9.85 18.78
C ASP A 174 23.41 -9.77 17.33
N ALA A 175 22.49 -10.65 16.94
CA ALA A 175 21.89 -10.66 15.61
C ALA A 175 21.05 -9.40 15.26
N GLN A 176 20.64 -8.59 16.24
CA GLN A 176 19.64 -7.53 16.06
C GLN A 176 20.10 -6.14 16.52
N GLY A 177 21.27 -5.69 16.06
CA GLY A 177 21.70 -4.26 16.08
C GLY A 177 21.36 -3.45 17.35
N ASN A 178 21.07 -2.15 17.20
CA ASN A 178 20.63 -1.32 18.32
C ASN A 178 19.16 -1.61 18.65
N LYS A 179 18.93 -2.51 19.61
CA LYS A 179 17.62 -3.02 20.04
C LYS A 179 16.61 -1.92 20.35
N THR A 180 17.03 -0.94 21.15
CA THR A 180 16.16 0.16 21.59
C THR A 180 15.66 0.97 20.40
N LEU A 181 16.54 1.26 19.43
CA LEU A 181 16.18 2.01 18.24
C LEU A 181 15.19 1.22 17.35
N SER A 182 15.40 -0.08 17.19
CA SER A 182 14.51 -0.94 16.40
C SER A 182 13.11 -1.03 17.04
N VAL A 183 13.03 -1.28 18.34
CA VAL A 183 11.77 -1.38 19.10
C VAL A 183 10.98 -0.06 19.05
N VAL A 184 11.64 1.05 19.38
CA VAL A 184 10.99 2.38 19.35
C VAL A 184 10.56 2.73 17.93
N GLY A 185 11.41 2.47 16.94
CA GLY A 185 11.09 2.69 15.52
C GLY A 185 9.85 1.92 15.08
N THR A 186 9.74 0.64 15.43
CA THR A 186 8.57 -0.18 15.08
C THR A 186 7.29 0.34 15.73
N ILE A 187 7.31 0.72 17.01
CA ILE A 187 6.14 1.29 17.71
C ILE A 187 5.70 2.59 17.05
N VAL A 188 6.66 3.48 16.75
CA VAL A 188 6.38 4.76 16.10
C VAL A 188 5.75 4.54 14.72
N VAL A 189 6.28 3.63 13.92
CA VAL A 189 5.73 3.32 12.59
C VAL A 189 4.30 2.81 12.68
N ILE A 190 4.02 1.86 13.59
CA ILE A 190 2.66 1.34 13.79
C ILE A 190 1.70 2.48 14.20
N ALA A 191 2.11 3.31 15.15
CA ALA A 191 1.29 4.44 15.61
C ALA A 191 1.03 5.45 14.50
N VAL A 192 2.06 5.82 13.73
CA VAL A 192 1.94 6.74 12.59
C VAL A 192 0.99 6.19 11.53
N THR A 193 1.08 4.90 11.20
CA THR A 193 0.17 4.26 10.25
C THR A 193 -1.30 4.34 10.70
N CYS A 194 -1.58 4.07 11.98
CA CYS A 194 -2.94 4.22 12.53
C CYS A 194 -3.43 5.67 12.45
N VAL A 195 -2.59 6.63 12.82
CA VAL A 195 -2.91 8.06 12.78
C VAL A 195 -3.21 8.52 11.36
N ILE A 196 -2.38 8.15 10.38
CA ILE A 196 -2.59 8.46 8.96
C ILE A 196 -3.95 7.91 8.49
N PHE A 197 -4.30 6.69 8.89
CA PHE A 197 -5.58 6.10 8.49
C PHE A 197 -6.78 6.82 9.08
N VAL A 198 -6.75 7.12 10.38
CA VAL A 198 -7.84 7.86 11.05
C VAL A 198 -7.99 9.25 10.45
N LEU A 199 -6.89 9.99 10.30
CA LEU A 199 -6.90 11.33 9.73
C LEU A 199 -7.35 11.33 8.26
N GLY A 200 -6.92 10.37 7.46
CA GLY A 200 -7.34 10.24 6.06
C GLY A 200 -8.84 9.93 5.93
N THR A 201 -9.34 9.01 6.76
CA THR A 201 -10.77 8.68 6.82
C THR A 201 -11.61 9.90 7.22
N TRP A 202 -11.15 10.59 8.28
CA TRP A 202 -11.78 11.81 8.77
C TRP A 202 -11.82 12.90 7.69
N TYR A 203 -10.68 13.17 7.05
CA TYR A 203 -10.54 14.18 6.00
C TYR A 203 -11.52 13.97 4.83
N LEU A 204 -11.76 12.72 4.47
CA LEU A 204 -12.65 12.34 3.37
C LEU A 204 -14.14 12.50 3.74
N HIS A 205 -14.50 12.36 5.02
CA HIS A 205 -15.87 12.56 5.51
C HIS A 205 -16.19 14.02 5.85
N LEU A 206 -15.19 14.90 5.96
CA LEU A 206 -15.43 16.32 6.20
C LEU A 206 -16.22 16.95 5.03
N ARG A 207 -17.35 17.59 5.41
CA ARG A 207 -18.30 18.23 4.48
C ARG A 207 -17.76 19.51 3.85
N LYS A 208 -16.87 20.24 4.53
CA LYS A 208 -16.21 21.45 4.04
C LYS A 208 -14.69 21.34 4.29
N GLN A 209 -13.88 21.59 3.26
CA GLN A 209 -12.42 21.44 3.33
C GLN A 209 -11.73 22.81 3.33
N ILE A 210 -11.92 23.56 4.41
CA ILE A 210 -11.40 24.93 4.57
C ILE A 210 -9.85 24.96 4.49
N TRP A 211 -9.20 23.89 4.95
CA TRP A 211 -7.73 23.71 4.94
C TRP A 211 -7.25 22.65 3.94
N GLY A 212 -8.07 22.32 2.92
CA GLY A 212 -7.80 21.21 2.00
C GLY A 212 -6.43 21.27 1.32
N LYS A 213 -6.05 22.45 0.81
CA LYS A 213 -4.76 22.66 0.12
C LYS A 213 -3.56 22.37 1.04
N THR A 214 -3.53 22.97 2.22
CA THR A 214 -2.42 22.81 3.18
C THR A 214 -2.28 21.36 3.65
N VAL A 215 -3.41 20.73 4.00
CA VAL A 215 -3.43 19.33 4.44
C VAL A 215 -2.96 18.38 3.35
N ARG A 216 -3.35 18.60 2.09
CA ARG A 216 -2.91 17.77 0.96
C ARG A 216 -1.40 17.89 0.72
N ILE A 217 -0.83 19.09 0.77
CA ILE A 217 0.62 19.29 0.59
C ILE A 217 1.41 18.65 1.72
N ILE A 218 1.06 18.94 2.98
CA ILE A 218 1.81 18.43 4.14
C ILE A 218 1.75 16.90 4.15
N SER A 219 0.54 16.33 4.00
CA SER A 219 0.38 14.87 3.98
C SER A 219 1.16 14.25 2.83
N LEU A 220 1.13 14.83 1.63
CA LEU A 220 1.87 14.32 0.48
C LEU A 220 3.39 14.32 0.74
N VAL A 221 3.93 15.39 1.34
CA VAL A 221 5.37 15.47 1.69
C VAL A 221 5.74 14.38 2.71
N VAL A 222 4.92 14.19 3.75
CA VAL A 222 5.14 13.14 4.75
C VAL A 222 5.07 11.75 4.13
N LEU A 223 4.07 11.47 3.30
CA LEU A 223 3.90 10.17 2.63
C LEU A 223 5.03 9.88 1.63
N MET A 224 5.50 10.91 0.91
CA MET A 224 6.66 10.79 0.02
C MET A 224 7.94 10.50 0.81
N GLY A 225 8.18 11.20 1.92
CA GLY A 225 9.33 10.95 2.79
C GLY A 225 9.33 9.53 3.36
N MET A 226 8.17 9.07 3.83
CA MET A 226 7.98 7.70 4.30
C MET A 226 8.25 6.67 3.19
N ALA A 227 7.71 6.89 1.99
CA ALA A 227 7.91 5.98 0.85
C ALA A 227 9.38 5.91 0.42
N ILE A 228 10.09 7.04 0.40
CA ILE A 228 11.53 7.08 0.10
C ILE A 228 12.31 6.33 1.18
N ALA A 229 12.05 6.59 2.46
CA ALA A 229 12.75 5.92 3.57
C ALA A 229 12.56 4.40 3.54
N VAL A 230 11.33 3.94 3.31
CA VAL A 230 11.00 2.53 3.16
C VAL A 230 11.69 1.92 1.94
N THR A 231 11.62 2.58 0.79
CA THR A 231 12.23 2.09 -0.46
C THR A 231 13.74 1.96 -0.33
N VAL A 232 14.41 2.96 0.21
CA VAL A 232 15.86 2.92 0.47
C VAL A 232 16.19 1.76 1.41
N ARG A 233 15.41 1.59 2.50
CA ARG A 233 15.62 0.49 3.44
C ARG A 233 15.47 -0.89 2.80
N VAL A 234 14.47 -1.06 1.92
CA VAL A 234 14.25 -2.31 1.18
C VAL A 234 15.40 -2.58 0.21
N ILE A 235 15.84 -1.59 -0.57
CA ILE A 235 16.95 -1.75 -1.52
C ILE A 235 18.24 -2.17 -0.81
N LEU A 236 18.53 -1.60 0.36
CA LEU A 236 19.75 -1.92 1.11
C LEU A 236 19.75 -3.33 1.69
N ILE A 237 18.58 -3.88 2.02
CA ILE A 237 18.46 -5.17 2.72
C ILE A 237 18.17 -6.33 1.76
N ALA A 238 17.41 -6.10 0.69
CA ALA A 238 16.92 -7.17 -0.17
C ALA A 238 18.03 -7.79 -1.03
N GLN A 239 18.26 -9.10 -0.89
CA GLN A 239 19.20 -9.85 -1.73
C GLN A 239 18.80 -9.78 -3.21
N GLY A 240 17.50 -9.84 -3.51
CA GLY A 240 16.98 -9.76 -4.88
C GLY A 240 17.34 -8.47 -5.63
N LEU A 241 17.70 -7.40 -4.92
CA LEU A 241 18.15 -6.13 -5.50
C LEU A 241 19.67 -5.88 -5.35
N GLY A 242 20.41 -6.88 -4.87
CA GLY A 242 21.85 -6.77 -4.61
C GLY A 242 22.20 -6.12 -3.26
N GLY A 243 21.23 -6.00 -2.35
CA GLY A 243 21.45 -5.55 -0.98
C GLY A 243 22.17 -6.59 -0.12
N THR A 244 22.42 -6.24 1.14
CA THR A 244 23.06 -7.11 2.13
C THR A 244 22.03 -7.59 3.16
N PRO A 245 21.56 -8.84 3.07
CA PRO A 245 20.63 -9.42 4.04
C PRO A 245 21.21 -9.40 5.44
N SER A 246 20.35 -9.27 6.44
CA SER A 246 20.75 -9.36 7.86
C SER A 246 20.99 -10.81 8.32
N VAL A 247 20.85 -11.79 7.43
CA VAL A 247 20.85 -13.23 7.72
C VAL A 247 21.66 -13.93 6.65
N ASP A 248 22.38 -14.98 7.03
CA ASP A 248 23.08 -15.83 6.07
C ASP A 248 22.07 -16.72 5.31
N LEU A 249 21.93 -16.46 4.01
CA LEU A 249 21.01 -17.15 3.12
C LEU A 249 21.76 -18.27 2.40
N ALA A 250 21.20 -19.48 2.42
CA ALA A 250 21.82 -20.67 1.85
C ALA A 250 21.92 -20.63 0.32
N ASP A 251 21.13 -19.78 -0.33
CA ASP A 251 20.94 -19.75 -1.77
C ASP A 251 20.70 -18.33 -2.29
N LYS A 252 20.66 -18.17 -3.62
CA LYS A 252 20.43 -16.88 -4.30
C LYS A 252 19.06 -16.83 -5.00
N GLY A 253 18.09 -17.60 -4.54
CA GLY A 253 16.77 -17.71 -5.17
C GLY A 253 16.03 -16.38 -5.33
N GLU A 254 16.26 -15.39 -4.47
CA GLU A 254 15.66 -14.04 -4.61
C GLU A 254 16.07 -13.30 -5.88
N THR A 255 17.24 -13.63 -6.44
CA THR A 255 17.77 -13.04 -7.67
C THR A 255 17.26 -13.74 -8.93
N GLU A 256 16.68 -14.93 -8.78
CA GLU A 256 16.13 -15.70 -9.88
C GLU A 256 14.72 -15.24 -10.24
N TRP A 257 14.50 -15.05 -11.54
CA TRP A 257 13.22 -14.61 -12.07
C TRP A 257 12.24 -15.78 -12.15
N SER A 258 11.06 -15.61 -11.55
CA SER A 258 9.96 -16.57 -11.64
C SER A 258 8.77 -16.01 -12.43
N PHE A 259 7.91 -16.90 -12.93
CA PHE A 259 6.69 -16.50 -13.64
C PHE A 259 5.83 -15.52 -12.83
N GLY A 260 5.66 -15.76 -11.52
CA GLY A 260 4.88 -14.88 -10.64
C GLY A 260 5.46 -13.47 -10.55
N GLN A 261 6.78 -13.35 -10.43
CA GLN A 261 7.48 -12.06 -10.41
C GLN A 261 7.36 -11.29 -11.74
N LEU A 262 7.38 -12.00 -12.88
CA LEU A 262 7.19 -11.38 -14.18
C LEU A 262 5.73 -10.95 -14.39
N LEU A 263 4.78 -11.78 -13.95
CA LEU A 263 3.35 -11.47 -14.01
C LEU A 263 3.03 -10.19 -13.24
N THR A 264 3.57 -10.03 -12.02
CA THR A 264 3.37 -8.80 -11.24
C THR A 264 3.88 -7.55 -11.95
N LEU A 265 5.01 -7.63 -12.68
CA LEU A 265 5.49 -6.53 -13.50
C LEU A 265 4.60 -6.25 -14.71
N MET A 266 4.05 -7.28 -15.35
CA MET A 266 3.17 -7.12 -16.50
C MET A 266 1.83 -6.46 -16.12
N LEU A 267 1.32 -6.73 -14.91
CA LEU A 267 0.09 -6.09 -14.42
C LEU A 267 0.21 -4.56 -14.34
N LEU A 268 1.44 -4.04 -14.19
CA LEU A 268 1.72 -2.60 -14.20
C LEU A 268 1.30 -1.91 -15.51
N ILE A 269 1.14 -2.68 -16.60
CA ILE A 269 0.72 -2.15 -17.90
C ILE A 269 -0.79 -1.81 -17.89
N LEU A 270 -1.60 -2.47 -17.07
CA LEU A 270 -3.08 -2.35 -17.10
C LEU A 270 -3.57 -0.90 -16.88
N PRO A 271 -3.07 -0.13 -15.89
CA PRO A 271 -3.50 1.26 -15.71
C PRO A 271 -3.20 2.14 -16.94
N PHE A 272 -2.16 1.82 -17.70
CA PHE A 272 -1.81 2.52 -18.93
C PHE A 272 -2.69 2.12 -20.10
N VAL A 273 -3.08 0.84 -20.21
CA VAL A 273 -4.06 0.40 -21.22
C VAL A 273 -5.38 1.13 -21.02
N SER A 274 -5.91 1.17 -19.78
CA SER A 274 -7.14 1.89 -19.47
C SER A 274 -7.04 3.40 -19.78
N ALA A 275 -5.85 3.97 -19.65
CA ALA A 275 -5.59 5.36 -20.02
C ALA A 275 -5.57 5.58 -21.54
N LEU A 276 -5.03 4.62 -22.31
CA LEU A 276 -5.04 4.65 -23.78
C LEU A 276 -6.45 4.50 -24.36
N GLU A 277 -7.28 3.65 -23.78
CA GLU A 277 -8.69 3.51 -24.16
C GLU A 277 -9.47 4.82 -23.96
N LEU A 278 -9.18 5.54 -22.88
CA LEU A 278 -9.74 6.87 -22.62
C LEU A 278 -9.23 7.92 -23.61
N LEU A 279 -7.95 7.88 -23.97
CA LEU A 279 -7.36 8.74 -25.00
C LEU A 279 -7.97 8.51 -26.39
N ARG A 280 -8.27 7.26 -26.72
CA ARG A 280 -8.95 6.87 -27.97
C ARG A 280 -10.44 7.20 -27.99
N GLY A 281 -11.01 7.68 -26.88
CA GLY A 281 -12.42 8.02 -26.76
C GLY A 281 -13.34 6.80 -26.67
N GLN A 282 -12.80 5.61 -26.37
CA GLN A 282 -13.60 4.39 -26.17
C GLN A 282 -14.34 4.40 -24.82
N MET A 283 -13.86 5.22 -23.86
CA MET A 283 -14.51 5.47 -22.58
C MET A 283 -14.76 6.97 -22.39
N ALA A 284 -16.03 7.35 -22.18
CA ALA A 284 -16.40 8.71 -21.78
C ALA A 284 -16.30 8.84 -20.25
N VAL A 285 -15.48 9.78 -19.76
CA VAL A 285 -15.38 10.10 -18.33
C VAL A 285 -15.69 11.58 -18.14
N PRO A 286 -16.46 11.97 -17.10
CA PRO A 286 -16.76 13.36 -16.80
C PRO A 286 -15.47 14.20 -16.74
N ARG A 287 -15.48 15.41 -17.32
CA ARG A 287 -14.33 16.32 -17.23
C ARG A 287 -14.18 16.79 -15.79
N ALA A 288 -13.00 16.61 -15.21
CA ALA A 288 -12.62 17.35 -14.01
C ALA A 288 -12.66 18.85 -14.33
N ASP A 289 -13.21 19.68 -13.44
CA ASP A 289 -13.22 21.14 -13.59
C ASP A 289 -12.68 21.75 -12.31
N ALA A 290 -11.48 22.35 -12.37
CA ALA A 290 -10.82 22.93 -11.20
C ALA A 290 -11.64 24.04 -10.50
N GLN A 291 -12.55 24.70 -11.21
CA GLN A 291 -13.39 25.77 -10.65
C GLN A 291 -14.63 25.20 -9.95
N CYS A 292 -15.32 24.24 -10.57
CA CYS A 292 -16.51 23.59 -9.99
C CYS A 292 -16.17 22.55 -8.92
N ASP A 293 -15.04 21.86 -9.04
CA ASP A 293 -14.60 20.82 -8.12
C ASP A 293 -13.77 21.37 -6.95
N SER A 294 -13.48 22.68 -6.88
CA SER A 294 -12.66 23.26 -5.82
C SER A 294 -13.14 22.88 -4.41
N ASP A 295 -12.21 22.63 -3.48
CA ASP A 295 -12.43 22.18 -2.09
C ASP A 295 -13.40 23.06 -1.26
N GLN A 296 -13.77 24.23 -1.79
CA GLN A 296 -14.70 25.19 -1.19
C GLN A 296 -16.16 24.97 -1.59
N VAL A 297 -16.45 24.21 -2.65
CA VAL A 297 -17.81 23.99 -3.15
C VAL A 297 -18.30 22.60 -2.72
N PRO A 298 -19.40 22.50 -1.95
CA PRO A 298 -19.96 21.20 -1.59
C PRO A 298 -20.51 20.47 -2.83
N LEU A 299 -20.07 19.21 -3.00
CA LEU A 299 -20.48 18.33 -4.11
C LEU A 299 -21.94 17.83 -4.01
N THR A 300 -22.56 17.96 -2.84
CA THR A 300 -23.99 17.68 -2.62
C THR A 300 -24.72 18.99 -2.35
N GLY A 301 -25.83 19.21 -3.04
CA GLY A 301 -26.79 20.27 -2.68
C GLY A 301 -27.32 20.00 -1.28
N GLY A 302 -27.57 21.05 -0.50
CA GLY A 302 -28.20 20.90 0.82
C GLY A 302 -29.52 20.13 0.71
N HIS A 303 -29.78 19.25 1.68
CA HIS A 303 -30.98 18.42 1.84
C HIS A 303 -31.28 17.45 0.68
N GLY A 304 -30.75 16.23 0.78
CA GLY A 304 -31.27 15.06 0.06
C GLY A 304 -31.24 15.09 -1.47
N ALA A 305 -30.65 16.12 -2.08
CA ALA A 305 -30.65 16.29 -3.52
C ALA A 305 -29.51 15.48 -4.17
N GLU A 306 -29.88 14.81 -5.27
CA GLU A 306 -29.01 14.18 -6.25
C GLU A 306 -27.83 15.07 -6.67
N LEU A 307 -26.81 14.46 -7.28
CA LEU A 307 -25.69 15.17 -7.91
C LEU A 307 -26.22 16.42 -8.63
N LYS A 308 -25.58 17.58 -8.39
CA LYS A 308 -25.93 18.83 -9.08
C LYS A 308 -26.12 18.52 -10.57
N PRO A 309 -27.25 18.92 -11.19
CA PRO A 309 -27.37 18.87 -12.63
C PRO A 309 -26.30 19.81 -13.19
N VAL A 310 -25.33 19.22 -13.90
CA VAL A 310 -24.39 19.98 -14.72
C VAL A 310 -25.26 20.72 -15.74
N SER A 311 -25.16 22.05 -15.78
CA SER A 311 -25.93 22.93 -16.66
C SER A 311 -25.51 22.82 -18.15
N ASP A 312 -25.07 21.65 -18.58
CA ASP A 312 -24.68 21.35 -19.94
C ASP A 312 -25.55 20.19 -20.42
N ASN A 313 -26.43 20.47 -21.38
CA ASN A 313 -27.41 19.54 -21.99
C ASN A 313 -26.76 18.35 -22.74
N ARG A 314 -25.51 18.00 -22.43
CA ARG A 314 -24.72 16.92 -23.03
C ARG A 314 -24.47 15.73 -22.11
N TYR A 315 -24.93 15.78 -20.86
CA TYR A 315 -24.74 14.68 -19.91
C TYR A 315 -26.01 13.83 -19.79
N THR A 316 -26.25 12.94 -20.75
CA THR A 316 -27.07 11.76 -20.51
C THR A 316 -26.22 10.75 -19.74
N TYR A 317 -26.47 10.64 -18.43
CA TYR A 317 -26.04 9.48 -17.65
C TYR A 317 -26.66 8.24 -18.30
N GLN A 318 -25.85 7.38 -18.89
CA GLN A 318 -26.32 6.09 -19.40
C GLN A 318 -26.31 5.12 -18.21
N PRO A 319 -27.46 4.76 -17.63
CA PRO A 319 -27.47 3.78 -16.55
C PRO A 319 -26.96 2.43 -17.08
N ASN A 320 -26.16 1.77 -16.25
CA ASN A 320 -25.62 0.43 -16.45
C ASN A 320 -26.72 -0.52 -16.97
N PRO A 321 -26.50 -1.32 -18.03
CA PRO A 321 -27.56 -2.10 -18.70
C PRO A 321 -28.20 -3.22 -17.88
N ILE A 322 -27.82 -3.38 -16.61
CA ILE A 322 -28.28 -4.46 -15.72
C ILE A 322 -29.65 -4.17 -15.10
N PHE A 323 -30.05 -2.91 -15.01
CA PHE A 323 -31.38 -2.53 -14.50
C PHE A 323 -32.20 -1.86 -15.61
N ARG A 324 -32.66 -2.68 -16.56
CA ARG A 324 -33.85 -2.38 -17.36
C ARG A 324 -35.00 -3.23 -16.82
N SER A 325 -35.88 -2.59 -16.06
CA SER A 325 -37.28 -2.99 -15.83
C SER A 325 -38.11 -1.73 -15.73
#